data_AF-A0A7K3HHG1-F1
#
_entry.id   AF-A0A7K3HHG1-F1
#
_cell.length_a   1.000
_cell.length_b   1.000
_cell.length_c   1.000
_cell.angle_alpha   90.00
_cell.angle_beta   90.00
_cell.angle_gamma   90.00
#
_symmetry.space_group_name_H-M   'P 1'
#
loop_
_entity.id
_entity.type
_entity.pdbx_description
1 polymer ?
#
loop_
_entity_poly.entity_id
_entity_poly.type
_entity_poly.pdbx_seq_one_letter_code
_entity_poly.pdbx_strand_id
1 'polypeptide(L)'
;EGGAWGRLFPLFRAGLGGRLGNGRQYWSFIALEDHISALRHLIATASLSGPVNLTAPVPVTNREVTAAMGRVLRRPTLATAPAPALRL
;
A
#
# COMPACT_ATOMS: atom_id res chain seq x y z
N GLU A 1 -7.97 9.61 4.91
CA GLU A 1 -9.14 8.70 4.95
C GLU A 1 -9.41 8.23 3.52
N GLY A 2 -9.61 6.94 3.29
CA GLY A 2 -9.80 6.38 1.94
C GLY A 2 -8.67 5.48 1.44
N GLY A 3 -8.80 5.00 0.19
CA GLY A 3 -7.91 4.00 -0.40
C GLY A 3 -7.90 2.65 0.33
N ALA A 4 -6.94 1.80 0.01
CA ALA A 4 -6.76 0.54 0.74
C ALA A 4 -6.46 0.78 2.23
N TRP A 5 -5.74 1.85 2.54
CA TRP A 5 -5.34 2.17 3.90
C TRP A 5 -6.50 2.52 4.81
N GLY A 6 -7.54 3.19 4.33
CA GLY A 6 -8.73 3.51 5.15
C GLY A 6 -9.35 2.28 5.81
N ARG A 7 -9.36 1.13 5.11
CA ARG A 7 -9.89 -0.14 5.65
C ARG A 7 -8.89 -0.91 6.50
N LEU A 8 -7.60 -0.80 6.17
CA LEU A 8 -6.55 -1.59 6.84
C LEU A 8 -6.04 -0.94 8.12
N PHE A 9 -6.03 0.40 8.20
CA PHE A 9 -5.52 1.14 9.35
C PHE A 9 -6.18 0.74 10.69
N PRO A 10 -7.51 0.58 10.76
CA PRO A 10 -8.16 0.12 12.00
C PRO A 10 -7.66 -1.24 12.47
N LEU A 11 -7.46 -2.19 11.55
CA LEU A 11 -6.94 -3.53 11.87
C LEU A 11 -5.52 -3.47 12.42
N PHE A 12 -4.65 -2.69 11.76
CA PHE A 12 -3.27 -2.51 12.23
C PHE A 12 -3.20 -1.78 13.59
N ARG A 13 -4.05 -0.77 13.83
CA ARG A 13 -4.15 -0.09 15.12
C ARG A 13 -4.62 -1.02 16.25
N ALA A 14 -5.52 -1.94 15.93
CA ALA A 14 -6.01 -2.97 16.86
C ALA A 14 -5.02 -4.12 17.09
N GLY A 15 -3.86 -4.13 16.42
CA GLY A 15 -2.88 -5.24 16.52
C GLY A 15 -3.29 -6.50 15.74
N LEU A 16 -4.33 -6.40 14.91
CA LEU A 16 -4.80 -7.46 14.00
C LEU A 16 -4.18 -7.35 12.60
N GLY A 17 -3.25 -6.41 12.43
CA GLY A 17 -2.50 -6.23 11.18
C GLY A 17 -1.65 -7.46 10.89
N GLY A 18 -1.55 -7.83 9.61
CA GLY A 18 -0.92 -9.07 9.23
C GLY A 18 -0.57 -9.19 7.76
N ARG A 19 0.28 -10.16 7.45
CA ARG A 19 0.65 -10.48 6.08
C ARG A 19 -0.53 -11.12 5.36
N LEU A 20 -0.66 -10.87 4.07
CA LEU A 20 -1.66 -11.51 3.22
C LEU A 20 -1.02 -12.71 2.52
N GLY A 21 -1.53 -13.92 2.74
CA GLY A 21 -0.94 -15.14 2.19
C GLY A 21 0.54 -15.32 2.55
N ASN A 22 1.40 -15.57 1.56
CA ASN A 22 2.85 -15.74 1.78
C ASN A 22 3.62 -14.40 1.98
N GLY A 23 2.97 -13.27 1.70
CA GLY A 23 3.52 -11.92 1.84
C GLY A 23 4.55 -11.51 0.77
N ARG A 24 4.77 -12.32 -0.27
CA ARG A 24 5.75 -12.06 -1.35
C ARG A 24 5.20 -11.21 -2.49
N GLN A 25 3.89 -11.01 -2.54
CA GLN A 25 3.24 -10.18 -3.55
C GLN A 25 3.70 -8.74 -3.41
N TYR A 26 4.06 -8.12 -4.53
CA TYR A 26 4.35 -6.70 -4.58
C TYR A 26 3.09 -5.89 -4.38
N TRP A 27 3.25 -4.75 -3.71
CA TRP A 27 2.20 -3.77 -3.52
C TRP A 27 2.61 -2.47 -4.20
N SER A 28 1.91 -2.15 -5.30
CA SER A 28 2.01 -0.84 -5.92
C SER A 28 1.29 0.19 -5.05
N PHE A 29 2.04 0.89 -4.20
CA PHE A 29 1.53 1.93 -3.31
C PHE A 29 2.03 3.30 -3.77
N ILE A 30 1.31 4.35 -3.45
CA ILE A 30 1.74 5.74 -3.64
C ILE A 30 1.11 6.58 -2.53
N ALA A 31 1.85 7.56 -2.01
CA ALA A 31 1.28 8.53 -1.08
C ALA A 31 0.21 9.37 -1.80
N LEU A 32 -0.80 9.85 -1.07
CA LEU A 32 -1.88 10.61 -1.69
C LEU A 32 -1.34 11.93 -2.27
N GLU A 33 -0.44 12.57 -1.54
CA GLU A 33 0.22 13.82 -1.90
C GLU A 33 1.08 13.66 -3.16
N ASP A 34 1.82 12.56 -3.25
CA ASP A 34 2.64 12.22 -4.42
C ASP A 34 1.77 11.92 -5.64
N HIS A 35 0.64 11.22 -5.45
CA HIS A 35 -0.30 10.93 -6.53
C HIS A 35 -0.88 12.24 -7.10
N ILE A 36 -1.34 13.14 -6.24
CA ILE A 36 -1.88 14.44 -6.66
C ILE A 36 -0.80 15.27 -7.37
N SER A 37 0.42 15.29 -6.83
CA SER A 37 1.55 16.03 -7.42
C SER A 37 1.93 15.47 -8.79
N ALA A 38 1.95 14.15 -8.95
CA ALA A 38 2.20 13.50 -10.23
C ALA A 38 1.10 13.82 -11.25
N LEU A 39 -0.18 13.80 -10.87
CA LEU A 39 -1.27 14.21 -11.75
C LEU A 39 -1.12 15.67 -12.21
N ARG A 40 -0.78 16.59 -11.28
CA ARG A 40 -0.51 18.00 -11.62
C ARG A 40 0.64 18.13 -12.61
N HIS A 41 1.72 17.37 -12.41
CA HIS A 41 2.86 17.35 -13.32
C HIS A 41 2.47 16.83 -14.71
N LEU A 42 1.72 15.73 -14.79
CA LEU A 42 1.24 15.16 -16.06
C LEU A 42 0.36 16.15 -16.82
N ILE A 43 -0.58 16.82 -16.14
CA ILE A 43 -1.46 17.82 -16.75
C ILE A 43 -0.68 19.05 -17.23
N ALA A 44 0.33 19.49 -16.48
CA ALA A 44 1.11 20.69 -16.80
C ALA A 44 2.17 20.47 -17.89
N THR A 45 2.52 19.22 -18.19
CA THR A 45 3.65 18.89 -19.09
C THR A 45 3.12 18.42 -20.44
N ALA A 46 2.91 19.36 -21.36
CA ALA A 46 2.31 19.11 -22.68
C ALA A 46 3.07 18.09 -23.56
N SER A 47 4.36 17.83 -23.28
CA SER A 47 5.16 16.84 -24.00
C SER A 47 4.91 15.39 -23.56
N LEU A 48 4.28 15.18 -22.40
CA LEU A 48 3.95 13.84 -21.91
C LEU A 48 2.62 13.38 -22.50
N SER A 49 2.59 12.17 -23.05
CA SER A 49 1.39 11.56 -23.63
C SER A 49 1.40 10.05 -23.48
N GLY A 50 0.20 9.45 -23.55
CA GLY A 50 0.01 8.02 -23.37
C GLY A 50 -0.18 7.58 -21.90
N PRO A 51 -0.28 6.27 -21.66
CA PRO A 51 -0.52 5.73 -20.33
C PRO A 51 0.69 5.91 -19.39
N VAL A 52 0.42 6.26 -18.13
CA VAL A 52 1.45 6.42 -17.08
C VAL A 52 1.04 5.65 -15.82
N ASN A 53 1.96 4.86 -15.27
CA ASN A 53 1.77 4.18 -13.99
C ASN A 53 2.28 5.08 -12.86
N LEU A 54 1.41 5.38 -11.89
CA LEU A 54 1.76 6.16 -10.70
C LEU A 54 1.95 5.23 -9.50
N THR A 55 3.19 5.08 -9.05
CA THR A 55 3.58 4.25 -7.91
C THR A 55 4.81 4.83 -7.23
N ALA A 56 5.04 4.48 -5.97
CA ALA A 56 6.25 4.84 -5.25
C ALA A 56 7.48 4.25 -5.96
N PRO A 57 8.63 4.95 -5.91
CA PRO A 57 9.81 4.58 -6.71
C PRO A 57 10.45 3.26 -6.29
N VAL A 58 10.27 2.84 -5.04
CA VAL A 58 10.83 1.60 -4.50
C VAL A 58 9.70 0.57 -4.37
N PRO A 59 9.70 -0.49 -5.21
CA PRO A 59 8.72 -1.56 -5.09
C PRO A 59 8.91 -2.31 -3.79
N VAL A 60 7.81 -2.59 -3.10
CA VAL A 60 7.81 -3.28 -1.81
C VAL A 60 6.80 -4.42 -1.82
N THR A 61 7.10 -5.45 -1.05
CA THR A 61 6.24 -6.60 -0.82
C THR A 61 5.26 -6.35 0.31
N ASN A 62 4.17 -7.12 0.32
CA ASN A 62 3.21 -7.09 1.43
C ASN A 62 3.89 -7.34 2.80
N ARG A 63 4.91 -8.20 2.85
CA ARG A 63 5.71 -8.44 4.05
C ARG A 63 6.40 -7.17 4.55
N GLU A 64 7.07 -6.44 3.66
CA GLU A 64 7.81 -5.22 4.00
C GLU A 64 6.87 -4.11 4.46
N VAL A 65 5.75 -3.93 3.74
CA VAL A 65 4.70 -2.98 4.10
C VAL A 65 4.11 -3.31 5.48
N THR A 66 3.80 -4.58 5.73
CA THR A 66 3.25 -5.04 7.02
C THR A 66 4.23 -4.76 8.16
N ALA A 67 5.52 -5.08 7.98
CA ALA A 67 6.55 -4.83 8.99
C ALA A 67 6.73 -3.34 9.26
N ALA A 68 6.72 -2.51 8.21
CA ALA A 68 6.79 -1.05 8.36
C ALA A 68 5.62 -0.50 9.16
N MET A 69 4.40 -0.98 8.89
CA MET A 69 3.20 -0.58 9.62
C MET A 69 3.26 -0.97 11.11
N GLY A 70 3.70 -2.18 11.43
CA GLY A 70 3.86 -2.62 12.82
C GLY A 70 4.82 -1.74 13.61
N ARG A 71 5.94 -1.38 12.99
CA ARG A 71 6.95 -0.47 13.56
C ARG A 71 6.41 0.95 13.76
N VAL A 72 5.77 1.54 12.76
CA VAL A 72 5.26 2.91 12.82
C VAL A 72 4.14 3.04 13.85
N LEU A 73 3.22 2.06 13.89
CA LEU A 73 2.08 2.08 14.80
C LEU A 73 2.39 1.52 16.19
N ARG A 74 3.59 0.97 16.41
CA ARG A 74 3.99 0.28 17.65
C ARG A 74 2.98 -0.80 18.03
N ARG A 75 2.66 -1.67 17.06
CA ARG A 75 1.71 -2.77 17.21
C ARG A 75 2.28 -4.07 16.64
N PRO A 76 1.95 -5.23 17.23
CA PRO A 76 2.35 -6.50 16.67
C PRO A 76 1.68 -6.72 15.31
N THR A 77 2.40 -7.35 14.38
CA THR A 77 1.89 -7.73 13.06
C THR A 77 2.05 -9.23 12.81
N LEU A 78 1.55 -10.03 13.76
CA LEU A 78 1.73 -11.48 13.79
C LEU A 78 0.67 -12.22 12.96
N ALA A 79 -0.45 -11.56 12.67
CA ALA A 79 -1.52 -12.17 11.90
C ALA A 79 -1.05 -12.50 10.48
N THR A 80 -1.58 -13.58 9.91
CA THR A 80 -1.41 -13.92 8.50
C THR A 80 -2.78 -14.29 7.96
N ALA A 81 -3.31 -13.49 7.03
CA ALA A 81 -4.58 -13.81 6.37
C ALA A 81 -4.38 -15.02 5.45
N PRO A 82 -5.09 -16.14 5.66
CA PRO A 82 -4.88 -17.36 4.90
C PRO A 82 -5.31 -17.15 3.44
N ALA A 83 -4.52 -17.66 2.49
CA ALA A 83 -4.74 -17.45 1.07
C ALA A 83 -6.16 -17.82 0.56
N PRO A 84 -6.83 -18.88 1.06
CA PRO A 84 -8.20 -19.19 0.67
C PRO A 84 -9.21 -18.09 1.00
N ALA A 85 -9.02 -17.36 2.11
CA ALA A 85 -9.91 -16.26 2.52
C ALA A 85 -9.74 -15.00 1.66
N LEU A 86 -8.69 -14.95 0.83
CA LEU A 86 -8.38 -13.83 -0.06
C LEU A 86 -8.86 -14.08 -1.50
N ARG A 87 -9.38 -15.28 -1.79
CA ARG A 87 -10.02 -15.59 -3.07
C ARG A 87 -11.50 -15.20 -2.96
N LEU A 88 -11.91 -14.18 -3.72
CA LEU A 88 -13.31 -13.84 -3.96
C LEU A 88 -13.77 -14.51 -5.26
#